data_AF-A0A0C3CBR9-F1
#
_entry.id   AF-A0A0C3CBR9-F1
#
_cell.length_a   1.000
_cell.length_b   1.000
_cell.length_c   1.000
_cell.angle_alpha   90.00
_cell.angle_beta   90.00
_cell.angle_gamma   90.00
#
_symmetry.space_group_name_H-M   'P 1'
#
loop_
_entity.id
_entity.type
_entity.pdbx_description
1 polymer ?
#
loop_
_entity_poly.entity_id
_entity_poly.type
_entity_poly.pdbx_seq_one_letter_code
_entity_poly.pdbx_strand_id
1 'polypeptide(L)'
;MIEKKEEYLQKKIEEETKKARANAVSNKAVATAALKRRKVTEQELDRLAGSRLQLEMQVNTLESANLNAETMAAMKKASDALKVIHGNLTMDKVDSTMNAVNEQRELANEIAETLANPIYAGVDVDELKAELDELQQDELNNRLNEADHVPVHLPPGSVRAPEETTRTAVEDDEETQLKELQAALAM
;
A
#
# COMPACT_ATOMS: atom_id res chain seq x y z
N MET A 1 -28.43 -35.57 -2.34
CA MET A 1 -29.71 -36.13 -2.86
C MET A 1 -29.96 -35.78 -4.32
N ILE A 2 -29.68 -34.55 -4.75
CA ILE A 2 -29.82 -34.11 -6.14
C ILE A 2 -28.94 -34.94 -7.09
N GLU A 3 -27.66 -35.12 -6.77
CA GLU A 3 -26.72 -35.95 -7.56
C GLU A 3 -27.21 -37.39 -7.75
N LYS A 4 -27.65 -38.05 -6.67
CA LYS A 4 -28.24 -39.41 -6.74
C LYS A 4 -29.48 -39.46 -7.65
N LYS A 5 -30.29 -38.39 -7.65
CA LYS A 5 -31.46 -38.30 -8.54
C LYS A 5 -31.02 -38.06 -9.99
N GLU A 6 -30.01 -37.24 -10.20
CA GLU A 6 -29.40 -36.97 -11.51
C GLU A 6 -28.85 -38.28 -12.12
N GLU A 7 -28.05 -39.04 -11.38
CA GLU A 7 -27.52 -40.35 -11.79
C GLU A 7 -28.65 -41.33 -12.13
N TYR A 8 -29.72 -41.36 -11.34
CA TYR A 8 -30.88 -42.21 -11.60
C TYR A 8 -31.58 -41.83 -12.91
N LEU A 9 -31.80 -40.53 -13.14
CA LEU A 9 -32.43 -40.03 -14.38
C LEU A 9 -31.55 -40.31 -15.60
N GLN A 10 -30.23 -40.15 -15.50
CA GLN A 10 -29.27 -40.50 -16.56
C GLN A 10 -29.33 -42.00 -16.90
N LYS A 11 -29.27 -42.89 -15.90
CA LYS A 11 -29.42 -44.34 -16.11
C LYS A 11 -30.73 -44.70 -16.80
N LYS A 12 -31.84 -44.06 -16.39
CA LYS A 12 -33.16 -44.26 -17.00
C LYS A 12 -33.20 -43.80 -18.46
N ILE A 13 -32.55 -42.69 -18.80
CA ILE A 13 -32.40 -42.21 -20.18
C ILE A 13 -31.63 -43.23 -21.03
N GLU A 14 -30.54 -43.79 -20.50
CA GLU A 14 -29.76 -44.84 -21.18
C GLU A 14 -30.59 -46.10 -21.42
N GLU A 15 -31.34 -46.56 -20.41
CA GLU A 15 -32.22 -47.73 -20.52
C GLU A 15 -33.30 -47.56 -21.59
N GLU A 16 -34.01 -46.43 -21.60
CA GLU A 16 -35.03 -46.15 -22.61
C GLU A 16 -34.41 -45.97 -24.01
N THR A 17 -33.17 -45.45 -24.09
CA THR A 17 -32.40 -45.39 -25.34
C THR A 17 -32.06 -46.79 -25.87
N LYS A 18 -31.59 -47.69 -24.99
CA LYS A 18 -31.30 -49.09 -25.35
C LYS A 18 -32.57 -49.80 -25.81
N LYS A 19 -33.69 -49.64 -25.10
CA LYS A 19 -35.00 -50.20 -25.49
C LYS A 19 -35.48 -49.67 -26.83
N ALA A 20 -35.33 -48.37 -27.09
CA ALA A 20 -35.70 -47.76 -28.36
C ALA A 20 -34.85 -48.33 -29.52
N ARG A 21 -33.54 -48.44 -29.34
CA ARG A 21 -32.61 -48.99 -30.36
C ARG A 21 -32.92 -50.47 -30.65
N ALA A 22 -33.16 -51.28 -29.63
CA ALA A 22 -33.45 -52.71 -29.78
C ALA A 22 -34.76 -52.98 -30.56
N ASN A 23 -35.72 -52.06 -30.50
CA ASN A 23 -37.03 -52.20 -31.16
C ASN A 23 -37.19 -51.34 -32.41
N ALA A 24 -36.13 -50.64 -32.85
CA ALA A 24 -36.23 -49.63 -33.91
C ALA A 24 -36.73 -50.19 -35.25
N VAL A 25 -36.36 -51.43 -35.58
CA VAL A 25 -36.73 -52.10 -36.84
C VAL A 25 -37.85 -53.12 -36.63
N SER A 26 -37.88 -53.79 -35.48
CA SER A 26 -38.81 -54.89 -35.19
C SER A 26 -40.17 -54.43 -34.66
N ASN A 27 -40.22 -53.37 -33.85
CA ASN A 27 -41.46 -52.90 -33.24
C ASN A 27 -41.47 -51.38 -33.03
N LYS A 28 -41.90 -50.66 -34.07
CA LYS A 28 -41.95 -49.19 -34.12
C LYS A 28 -42.78 -48.58 -32.99
N ALA A 29 -43.86 -49.23 -32.54
CA ALA A 29 -44.71 -48.73 -31.46
C ALA A 29 -43.96 -48.70 -30.11
N VAL A 30 -43.25 -49.79 -29.79
CA VAL A 30 -42.42 -49.88 -28.59
C VAL A 30 -41.26 -48.89 -28.63
N ALA A 31 -40.59 -48.77 -29.78
CA ALA A 31 -39.50 -47.81 -29.95
C ALA A 31 -39.98 -46.36 -29.75
N THR A 32 -41.14 -46.00 -30.30
CA THR A 32 -41.72 -44.65 -30.17
C THR A 32 -42.12 -44.35 -28.72
N ALA A 33 -42.71 -45.33 -28.02
CA ALA A 33 -43.05 -45.18 -26.61
C ALA A 33 -41.81 -44.98 -25.71
N ALA A 34 -40.74 -45.74 -25.98
CA ALA A 34 -39.46 -45.59 -25.27
C ALA A 34 -38.82 -44.21 -25.52
N LEU A 35 -38.83 -43.71 -26.76
CA LEU A 35 -38.35 -42.36 -27.07
C LEU A 35 -39.15 -41.27 -26.36
N LYS A 36 -40.48 -41.42 -26.26
CA LYS A 36 -41.32 -40.47 -25.52
C LYS A 36 -40.96 -40.44 -24.03
N ARG A 37 -40.75 -41.60 -23.41
CA ARG A 37 -40.31 -41.71 -21.99
C ARG A 37 -38.92 -41.12 -21.78
N ARG A 38 -38.00 -41.38 -22.71
CA ARG A 38 -36.66 -40.77 -22.70
C ARG A 38 -36.75 -39.25 -22.68
N LYS A 39 -37.53 -38.67 -23.61
CA LYS A 39 -37.68 -37.21 -23.72
C LYS A 39 -38.27 -36.55 -22.47
N VAL A 40 -39.25 -37.19 -21.82
CA VAL A 40 -39.79 -36.69 -20.54
C VAL A 40 -38.72 -36.75 -19.43
N THR A 41 -37.91 -37.79 -19.41
CA THR A 41 -36.82 -37.94 -18.42
C THR A 41 -35.70 -36.93 -18.67
N GLU A 42 -35.36 -36.64 -19.93
CA GLU A 42 -34.43 -35.56 -20.32
C GLU A 42 -34.93 -34.20 -19.81
N GLN A 43 -36.22 -33.89 -20.00
CA GLN A 43 -36.80 -32.64 -19.47
C GLN A 43 -36.77 -32.56 -17.94
N GLU A 44 -36.96 -33.68 -17.24
CA GLU A 44 -36.83 -33.71 -15.78
C GLU A 44 -35.38 -33.46 -15.34
N LEU A 45 -34.41 -34.02 -16.07
CA LEU A 45 -32.97 -33.81 -15.83
C LEU A 45 -32.58 -32.34 -16.02
N ASP A 46 -33.05 -31.69 -17.09
CA ASP A 46 -32.81 -30.27 -17.35
C ASP A 46 -33.38 -29.39 -16.24
N ARG A 47 -34.61 -29.69 -15.77
CA ARG A 47 -35.23 -28.97 -14.65
C ARG A 47 -34.43 -29.14 -13.35
N LEU A 48 -33.88 -30.33 -13.13
CA LEU A 48 -33.04 -30.61 -11.97
C LEU A 48 -31.73 -29.83 -12.03
N ALA A 49 -31.10 -29.76 -13.20
CA ALA A 49 -29.88 -28.98 -13.43
C ALA A 49 -30.12 -27.48 -13.19
N GLY A 50 -31.24 -26.92 -13.68
CA GLY A 50 -31.62 -25.53 -13.38
C GLY A 50 -31.84 -25.28 -11.89
N SER A 51 -32.49 -26.22 -11.19
CA SER A 51 -32.69 -26.13 -9.74
C SER A 51 -31.37 -26.19 -8.97
N ARG A 52 -30.41 -27.01 -9.44
CA ARG A 52 -29.07 -27.11 -8.85
C ARG A 52 -28.30 -25.79 -9.00
N LEU A 53 -28.28 -25.21 -10.20
CA LEU A 53 -27.64 -23.92 -10.44
C LEU A 53 -28.24 -22.81 -9.56
N GLN A 54 -29.57 -22.83 -9.36
CA GLN A 54 -30.23 -21.90 -8.46
C GLN A 54 -29.80 -22.08 -7.00
N LEU A 55 -29.64 -23.32 -6.53
CA LEU A 55 -29.13 -23.60 -5.18
C LEU A 55 -27.67 -23.17 -5.02
N GLU A 56 -26.82 -23.40 -6.02
CA GLU A 56 -25.42 -22.96 -6.01
C GLU A 56 -25.31 -21.44 -5.91
N MET A 57 -26.13 -20.69 -6.65
CA MET A 57 -26.21 -19.22 -6.51
C MET A 57 -26.69 -18.78 -5.12
N GLN A 58 -27.66 -19.50 -4.52
CA GLN A 58 -28.12 -19.21 -3.16
C GLN A 58 -27.04 -19.47 -2.12
N VAL A 59 -26.27 -20.55 -2.26
CA VAL A 59 -25.12 -20.85 -1.37
C VAL A 59 -24.10 -19.72 -1.43
N ASN A 60 -23.66 -19.33 -2.63
CA ASN A 60 -22.72 -18.21 -2.80
C ASN A 60 -23.26 -16.91 -2.19
N THR A 61 -24.56 -16.64 -2.35
CA THR A 61 -25.21 -15.46 -1.76
C THR A 61 -25.20 -15.52 -0.23
N LEU A 62 -25.49 -16.68 0.36
CA LEU A 62 -25.46 -16.89 1.82
C LEU A 62 -24.04 -16.77 2.38
N GLU A 63 -23.05 -17.31 1.68
CA GLU A 63 -21.64 -17.19 2.07
C GLU A 63 -21.19 -15.73 2.07
N SER A 64 -21.51 -14.98 1.02
CA SER A 64 -21.24 -13.54 0.95
C SER A 64 -21.97 -12.77 2.06
N ALA A 65 -23.24 -13.08 2.31
CA ALA A 65 -24.01 -12.46 3.38
C ALA A 65 -23.41 -12.74 4.76
N ASN A 66 -22.90 -13.95 5.00
CA ASN A 66 -22.26 -14.33 6.25
C ASN A 66 -20.93 -13.59 6.45
N LEU A 67 -20.08 -13.53 5.41
CA LEU A 67 -18.85 -12.74 5.44
C LEU A 67 -19.12 -11.25 5.72
N ASN A 68 -20.16 -10.69 5.11
CA ASN A 68 -20.58 -9.31 5.36
C ASN A 68 -21.06 -9.13 6.81
N ALA A 69 -21.83 -10.07 7.34
CA ALA A 69 -22.29 -10.03 8.73
C ALA A 69 -21.13 -10.10 9.73
N GLU A 70 -20.15 -10.98 9.49
CA GLU A 70 -18.94 -11.08 10.31
C GLU A 70 -18.08 -9.82 10.24
N THR A 71 -17.89 -9.26 9.04
CA THR A 71 -17.19 -7.99 8.83
C THR A 71 -17.87 -6.86 9.61
N MET A 72 -19.19 -6.75 9.52
CA MET A 72 -19.96 -5.75 10.26
C MET A 72 -19.85 -5.93 11.77
N ALA A 73 -19.85 -7.18 12.26
CA ALA A 73 -19.65 -7.47 13.67
C ALA A 73 -18.24 -7.07 14.15
N ALA A 74 -17.22 -7.32 13.34
CA ALA A 74 -15.84 -6.89 13.62
C ALA A 74 -15.73 -5.36 13.62
N MET A 75 -16.33 -4.67 12.64
CA MET A 75 -16.39 -3.22 12.59
C MET A 75 -17.09 -2.62 13.82
N LYS A 76 -18.18 -3.23 14.29
CA LYS A 76 -18.87 -2.81 15.51
C LYS A 76 -17.96 -2.93 16.73
N LYS A 77 -17.27 -4.07 16.91
CA LYS A 77 -16.29 -4.24 17.99
C LYS A 77 -15.16 -3.21 17.91
N ALA A 78 -14.66 -2.93 16.72
CA ALA A 78 -13.64 -1.90 16.50
C ALA A 78 -14.15 -0.50 16.86
N SER A 79 -15.38 -0.15 16.46
CA SER A 79 -16.03 1.10 16.81
C SER A 79 -16.24 1.24 18.32
N ASP A 80 -16.67 0.19 19.00
CA ASP A 80 -16.82 0.17 20.46
C ASP A 80 -15.46 0.39 21.15
N ALA A 81 -14.39 -0.28 20.69
CA ALA A 81 -13.04 -0.09 21.21
C ALA A 81 -12.53 1.34 20.99
N LEU A 82 -12.73 1.90 19.79
CA LEU A 82 -12.40 3.30 19.49
C LEU A 82 -13.17 4.26 20.39
N LYS A 83 -14.46 3.99 20.66
CA LYS A 83 -15.27 4.80 21.57
C LYS A 83 -14.74 4.77 23.00
N VAL A 84 -14.17 3.66 23.46
CA VAL A 84 -13.51 3.59 24.78
C VAL A 84 -12.20 4.39 24.79
N ILE A 85 -11.35 4.21 23.77
CA ILE A 85 -10.07 4.93 23.64
C ILE A 85 -10.31 6.44 23.59
N HIS A 86 -11.21 6.89 22.71
CA HIS A 86 -11.53 8.31 22.53
C HIS A 86 -12.48 8.85 23.61
N GLY A 87 -13.33 8.02 24.21
CA GLY A 87 -14.23 8.42 25.30
C GLY A 87 -13.47 8.87 26.54
N ASN A 88 -12.25 8.39 26.75
CA ASN A 88 -11.36 8.89 27.80
C ASN A 88 -10.60 10.17 27.39
N LEU A 89 -10.51 10.46 26.10
CA LEU A 89 -9.95 11.68 25.48
C LEU A 89 -11.09 12.64 25.09
N THR A 90 -11.92 13.02 26.08
CA THR A 90 -12.87 14.13 25.86
C THR A 90 -12.10 15.41 25.55
N MET A 91 -12.64 16.28 24.68
CA MET A 91 -12.05 17.58 24.35
C MET A 91 -11.68 18.34 25.64
N ASP A 92 -12.55 18.31 26.64
CA ASP A 92 -12.34 18.92 27.95
C ASP A 92 -11.08 18.40 28.67
N LYS A 93 -10.77 17.10 28.57
CA LYS A 93 -9.55 16.52 29.14
C LYS A 93 -8.32 16.88 28.34
N VAL A 94 -8.43 17.01 27.01
CA VAL A 94 -7.32 17.45 26.17
C VAL A 94 -6.97 18.90 26.47
N ASP A 95 -7.97 19.79 26.57
CA ASP A 95 -7.81 21.19 26.94
C ASP A 95 -7.24 21.33 28.36
N SER A 96 -7.75 20.55 29.33
CA SER A 96 -7.19 20.52 30.69
C SER A 96 -5.74 20.06 30.73
N THR A 97 -5.35 19.08 29.91
CA THR A 97 -3.97 18.59 29.84
C THR A 97 -3.06 19.61 29.17
N MET A 98 -3.51 20.27 28.09
CA MET A 98 -2.77 21.35 27.43
C MET A 98 -2.56 22.54 28.36
N ASN A 99 -3.57 22.92 29.14
CA ASN A 99 -3.45 23.97 30.14
C ASN A 99 -2.43 23.60 31.24
N ALA A 100 -2.49 22.39 31.78
CA ALA A 100 -1.53 21.92 32.77
C ALA A 100 -0.09 21.88 32.22
N VAL A 101 0.10 21.49 30.95
CA VAL A 101 1.42 21.51 30.29
C VAL A 101 1.95 22.94 30.14
N ASN A 102 1.10 23.89 29.73
CA ASN A 102 1.50 25.29 29.62
C ASN A 102 1.86 25.88 30.99
N GLU A 103 1.06 25.60 32.01
CA GLU A 103 1.30 26.05 33.39
C GLU A 103 2.61 25.48 33.95
N GLN A 104 2.91 24.19 33.69
CA GLN A 104 4.21 23.59 34.04
C GLN A 104 5.38 24.20 33.25
N ARG A 105 5.16 24.59 31.99
CA ARG A 105 6.18 25.25 31.16
C ARG A 105 6.46 26.67 31.67
N GLU A 106 5.43 27.40 32.09
CA GLU A 106 5.56 28.71 32.72
C GLU A 106 6.30 28.62 34.06
N LEU A 107 5.94 27.66 34.92
CA LEU A 107 6.67 27.38 36.16
C LEU A 107 8.14 27.05 35.91
N ALA A 108 8.44 26.23 34.90
CA ALA A 108 9.82 25.90 34.54
C ALA A 108 10.62 27.14 34.10
N ASN A 109 9.98 28.07 33.37
CA ASN A 109 10.60 29.33 32.98
C ASN A 109 10.80 30.26 34.19
N GLU A 110 9.82 30.36 35.10
CA GLU A 110 9.94 31.15 36.33
C GLU A 110 11.08 30.62 37.23
N ILE A 111 11.21 29.30 37.35
CA ILE A 111 12.33 28.66 38.04
C ILE A 111 13.64 29.00 37.35
N ALA A 112 13.71 28.90 36.02
CA ALA A 112 14.93 29.23 35.26
C ALA A 112 15.33 30.71 35.44
N GLU A 113 14.37 31.63 35.42
CA GLU A 113 14.59 33.06 35.59
C GLU A 113 15.00 33.43 37.03
N THR A 114 14.35 32.80 38.01
CA THR A 114 14.69 32.97 39.43
C THR A 114 16.07 32.38 39.76
N LEU A 115 16.40 31.23 39.19
CA LEU A 115 17.70 30.57 39.37
C LEU A 115 18.82 31.28 38.60
N ALA A 116 18.51 31.92 37.48
CA ALA A 116 19.46 32.70 36.72
C ALA A 116 19.95 33.95 37.49
N ASN A 117 19.23 34.39 38.54
CA ASN A 117 19.51 35.67 39.19
C ASN A 117 19.86 35.62 40.69
N PRO A 118 20.92 34.89 41.07
CA PRO A 118 21.74 35.32 42.20
C PRO A 118 23.25 35.37 41.92
N ILE A 119 23.74 34.86 40.77
CA ILE A 119 25.19 34.78 40.51
C ILE A 119 25.76 36.08 39.93
N TYR A 120 24.97 36.82 39.14
CA TYR A 120 25.42 38.06 38.49
C TYR A 120 24.91 39.35 39.17
N ALA A 121 24.24 39.22 40.32
CA ALA A 121 23.78 40.36 41.11
C ALA A 121 24.98 41.10 41.74
N GLY A 122 25.63 41.96 40.93
CA GLY A 122 26.82 42.72 41.31
C GLY A 122 27.93 42.75 40.26
N VAL A 123 27.77 42.07 39.12
CA VAL A 123 28.73 42.14 38.01
C VAL A 123 28.32 43.25 37.06
N ASP A 124 29.19 44.24 36.84
CA ASP A 124 28.94 45.32 35.89
C ASP A 124 29.08 44.80 34.47
N VAL A 125 27.96 44.72 33.77
CA VAL A 125 27.87 44.21 32.40
C VAL A 125 28.66 45.07 31.43
N ASP A 126 28.88 46.36 31.74
CA ASP A 126 29.65 47.26 30.88
C ASP A 126 31.17 47.09 31.08
N GLU A 127 31.63 46.69 32.27
CA GLU A 127 33.03 46.30 32.53
C GLU A 127 33.39 45.02 31.76
N LEU A 128 32.51 44.00 31.79
CA LEU A 128 32.72 42.76 31.04
C LEU A 128 32.75 42.94 29.52
N LYS A 129 31.98 43.88 28.98
CA LYS A 129 32.03 44.19 27.54
C LYS A 129 33.37 44.79 27.15
N ALA A 130 33.91 45.69 27.97
CA ALA A 130 35.21 46.29 27.73
C ALA A 130 36.33 45.24 27.76
N GLU A 131 36.30 44.32 28.73
CA GLU A 131 37.25 43.20 28.81
C GLU A 131 37.12 42.23 27.60
N LEU A 132 35.89 41.98 27.13
CA LEU A 132 35.66 41.16 25.95
C LEU A 132 36.21 41.80 24.66
N ASP A 133 36.02 43.12 24.50
CA ASP A 133 36.54 43.87 23.35
C ASP A 133 38.08 43.83 23.33
N GLU A 134 38.73 43.94 24.49
CA GLU A 134 40.19 43.82 24.63
C GLU A 134 40.70 42.41 24.25
N LEU A 135 40.05 41.36 24.76
CA LEU A 135 40.39 39.97 24.41
C LEU A 135 40.23 39.68 22.92
N GLN A 136 39.18 40.21 22.28
CA GLN A 136 38.97 40.06 20.85
C GLN A 136 40.07 40.73 20.04
N GLN A 137 40.49 41.93 20.44
CA GLN A 137 41.57 42.66 19.79
C GLN A 137 42.90 41.91 19.90
N ASP A 138 43.19 41.34 21.06
CA ASP A 138 44.39 40.53 21.30
C ASP A 138 44.40 39.23 20.48
N GLU A 139 43.28 38.52 20.37
CA GLU A 139 43.19 37.31 19.55
C GLU A 139 43.36 37.64 18.05
N LEU A 140 42.77 38.74 17.58
CA LEU A 140 42.96 39.23 16.21
C LEU A 140 44.44 39.55 15.93
N ASN A 141 45.12 40.24 16.85
CA ASN A 141 46.53 40.57 16.72
C ASN A 141 47.40 39.29 16.67
N ASN A 142 47.10 38.29 17.50
CA ASN A 142 47.81 37.00 17.47
C ASN A 142 47.63 36.27 16.13
N ARG A 143 46.39 36.19 15.62
CA ARG A 143 46.12 35.57 14.31
C ARG A 143 46.79 36.30 13.15
N LEU A 144 46.90 37.62 13.21
CA LEU A 144 47.63 38.41 12.21
C LEU A 144 49.15 38.18 12.27
N ASN A 145 49.72 38.06 13.47
CA ASN A 145 51.16 37.80 13.66
C ASN A 145 51.56 36.39 13.17
N GLU A 146 50.66 35.42 13.18
CA GLU A 146 50.91 34.06 12.66
C GLU A 146 50.96 33.98 11.12
N ALA A 147 50.49 35.02 10.40
CA ALA A 147 50.29 34.98 8.94
C ALA A 147 51.46 35.52 8.09
N ASP A 148 52.69 35.63 8.62
CA ASP A 148 53.82 36.32 7.93
C ASP A 148 54.73 35.42 7.09
N HIS A 149 54.28 34.22 6.67
CA HIS A 149 55.05 33.36 5.76
C HIS A 149 54.20 32.88 4.58
N VAL A 150 54.13 33.68 3.53
CA VAL A 150 53.63 33.23 2.22
C VAL A 150 54.78 33.14 1.22
N PRO A 151 55.27 31.94 0.88
CA PRO A 151 56.17 31.76 -0.26
C PRO A 151 55.41 31.88 -1.58
N VAL A 152 55.80 32.84 -2.41
CA VAL A 152 55.33 33.01 -3.79
C VAL A 152 56.00 31.98 -4.69
N HIS A 153 55.27 31.03 -5.30
CA HIS A 153 55.80 30.24 -6.43
C HIS A 153 54.75 29.87 -7.50
N LEU A 154 55.19 30.04 -8.75
CA LEU A 154 54.52 30.00 -10.06
C LEU A 154 54.02 28.60 -10.50
N PRO A 155 53.10 28.49 -11.48
CA PRO A 155 52.59 27.22 -11.99
C PRO A 155 53.36 26.71 -13.22
N PRO A 156 53.78 25.43 -13.26
CA PRO A 156 54.11 24.78 -14.52
C PRO A 156 53.49 23.37 -14.66
N GLY A 157 53.08 23.05 -15.89
CA GLY A 157 52.60 21.71 -16.28
C GLY A 157 53.70 20.63 -16.35
N SER A 158 53.29 19.43 -16.79
CA SER A 158 54.02 18.14 -16.94
C SER A 158 53.80 17.20 -15.72
N VAL A 159 53.33 15.93 -15.76
CA VAL A 159 53.36 14.82 -16.74
C VAL A 159 52.21 13.78 -16.49
N ARG A 160 51.49 13.37 -17.55
CA ARG A 160 50.96 12.03 -18.05
C ARG A 160 51.06 10.76 -17.14
N ALA A 161 50.22 9.69 -17.12
CA ALA A 161 48.90 9.17 -17.62
C ALA A 161 48.69 7.75 -16.95
N PRO A 162 47.83 6.76 -17.36
CA PRO A 162 46.64 6.68 -18.28
C PRO A 162 45.41 5.90 -17.69
N GLU A 163 44.22 5.91 -18.32
CA GLU A 163 43.31 4.74 -18.39
C GLU A 163 42.09 4.90 -19.34
N GLU A 164 42.09 4.00 -20.33
CA GLU A 164 41.06 3.27 -21.11
C GLU A 164 39.73 3.85 -21.66
N THR A 165 39.50 3.42 -22.92
CA THR A 165 38.51 3.77 -23.92
C THR A 165 37.23 2.92 -23.86
N THR A 166 36.05 3.55 -23.80
CA THR A 166 34.77 2.97 -24.23
C THR A 166 33.87 4.08 -24.80
N ARG A 167 33.82 4.24 -26.14
CA ARG A 167 33.03 5.30 -26.80
C ARG A 167 32.40 4.93 -28.15
N THR A 168 32.17 3.65 -28.44
CA THR A 168 31.68 3.24 -29.78
C THR A 168 30.34 2.50 -29.80
N ALA A 169 29.66 2.33 -28.68
CA ALA A 169 28.39 1.58 -28.63
C ALA A 169 27.12 2.44 -28.45
N VAL A 170 27.26 3.76 -28.26
CA VAL A 170 26.11 4.65 -27.96
C VAL A 170 25.66 5.44 -29.19
N GLU A 171 26.53 5.68 -30.17
CA GLU A 171 26.20 6.50 -31.36
C GLU A 171 25.29 5.77 -32.38
N ASP A 172 25.37 4.45 -32.50
CA ASP A 172 24.58 3.65 -33.45
C ASP A 172 23.08 3.55 -33.06
N ASP A 173 22.78 3.67 -31.76
CA ASP A 173 21.40 3.57 -31.24
C ASP A 173 20.63 4.89 -31.43
N GLU A 174 21.33 6.03 -31.40
CA GLU A 174 20.73 7.34 -31.66
C GLU A 174 20.39 7.54 -33.15
N GLU A 175 21.24 7.05 -34.06
CA GLU A 175 21.05 7.23 -35.51
C GLU A 175 19.91 6.37 -36.06
N THR A 176 19.69 5.18 -35.48
CA THR A 176 18.57 4.29 -35.84
C THR A 176 17.24 4.87 -35.37
N GLN A 177 17.15 5.40 -34.14
CA GLN A 177 15.95 6.04 -33.61
C GLN A 177 15.56 7.30 -34.41
N LEU A 178 16.53 8.09 -34.87
CA LEU A 178 16.25 9.28 -35.68
C LEU A 178 15.64 8.94 -37.06
N LYS A 179 16.06 7.83 -37.66
CA LYS A 179 15.51 7.34 -38.94
C LYS A 179 14.06 6.86 -38.81
N GLU A 180 13.72 6.17 -37.73
CA GLU A 180 12.35 5.70 -37.49
C GLU A 180 11.38 6.88 -37.30
N LEU A 181 11.79 7.91 -36.56
CA LEU A 181 11.01 9.14 -36.38
C LEU A 181 10.76 9.89 -37.70
N GLN A 182 11.76 9.96 -38.58
CA GLN A 182 11.62 10.59 -39.89
C GLN A 182 10.68 9.79 -40.83
N ALA A 183 10.71 8.46 -40.76
CA ALA A 183 9.81 7.60 -41.54
C ALA A 183 8.35 7.70 -41.07
N ALA A 184 8.10 7.87 -39.77
CA ALA A 184 6.76 8.02 -39.21
C ALA A 184 6.09 9.37 -39.53
N LEU A 185 6.87 10.40 -39.89
CA LEU A 185 6.39 11.73 -40.27
C LEU A 185 6.16 11.91 -41.78
N ALA A 186 6.57 10.94 -42.59
CA ALA A 186 6.46 10.95 -44.06
C ALA A 186 5.35 10.01 -44.60
N MET A 187 4.49 9.48 -43.72
CA MET A 187 3.19 8.85 -44.03
C MET A 187 2.05 9.67 -43.43
#